data_AF-A0A3C0GVB8-F1
#
_entry.id   AF-A0A3C0GVB8-F1
#
_cell.length_a   1.000
_cell.length_b   1.000
_cell.length_c   1.000
_cell.angle_alpha   90.00
_cell.angle_beta   90.00
_cell.angle_gamma   90.00
#
_symmetry.space_group_name_H-M   'P 1'
#
loop_
_entity.id
_entity.type
_entity.pdbx_description
1 polymer ?
#
loop_
_entity_poly.entity_id
_entity_poly.type
_entity_poly.pdbx_seq_one_letter_code
_entity_poly.pdbx_strand_id
1 'polypeptide(L)'
;MAKITKTFQYGKHTVTLETGEIARQAGGAVIVKFDDTVLLVSAVAAKSAREGQDFFPLTCDYQEKFYAGGRIPGGFFKREGRATEKETLISRLIDRPIRPLFPEDYKNEVQIIATVMSLNPDIDGDIPALIGASAALSLAGTPFKGPIAAAKVGYKNGEYILNPTVTELKDSELELVVAGTANAVLMVESEAALLSEDVMLGAVTFGHREMQKVINAINELTVEAGTKPSTWVAPAKNDVLISALQEAIGPRLGEAFQVRDKLQRRDAISAIKKDVTESLAGRMAAEGWNPAELSKEFGELEYSTMRNSVLDTKVRIDGRALDTVRPIAVKTGILPRTHGSSLFTRGETQAIVTITLGTARDGQVIDAVSGEYKENFLFHYNFPPYSVGETGRMMGPKRREIGHGRLAKRGVLAVMPSLEAFPYTIRVVSEITESNGSSSMASVCGSSLALMDAGVPVKSPVAGIAMGLVKEGERFVVLSDILGDEDHLGDMDFKVAGTAEGISALQMDIKIEGITEEIMKQALQQAKAGRLHILGEMAHGLTAPREELSDYAPRLLTIKIHPDKIREVIGKGGSTIQAITKETGTQID
;
A
#
# COMPACT_ATOMS: atom_id res chain seq x y z
N MET A 1 29.05 -9.51 22.49
CA MET A 1 29.26 -10.20 21.21
C MET A 1 30.36 -9.46 20.46
N ALA A 2 31.27 -10.14 19.76
CA ALA A 2 32.24 -9.47 18.90
C ALA A 2 31.53 -8.87 17.67
N LYS A 3 32.12 -7.86 17.04
CA LYS A 3 31.60 -7.31 15.79
C LYS A 3 31.67 -8.37 14.70
N ILE A 4 30.56 -8.62 14.02
CA ILE A 4 30.47 -9.51 12.85
C ILE A 4 29.99 -8.66 11.68
N THR A 5 30.66 -8.83 10.53
CA THR A 5 30.42 -8.04 9.32
C THR A 5 30.27 -8.96 8.11
N LYS A 6 29.25 -8.71 7.30
CA LYS A 6 29.06 -9.33 5.98
C LYS A 6 28.94 -8.25 4.92
N THR A 7 29.83 -8.29 3.92
CA THR A 7 29.83 -7.34 2.79
C THR A 7 29.66 -8.12 1.49
N PHE A 8 28.76 -7.64 0.64
CA PHE A 8 28.47 -8.26 -0.65
C PHE A 8 28.05 -7.20 -1.67
N GLN A 9 28.12 -7.56 -2.96
CA GLN A 9 27.64 -6.71 -4.05
C GLN A 9 26.17 -6.98 -4.35
N TYR A 10 25.37 -5.92 -4.48
CA TYR A 10 23.97 -6.00 -4.85
C TYR A 10 23.66 -5.04 -6.01
N GLY A 11 23.77 -5.57 -7.23
CA GLY A 11 23.82 -4.75 -8.43
C GLY A 11 25.15 -4.01 -8.50
N LYS A 12 25.09 -2.69 -8.66
CA LYS A 12 26.25 -1.79 -8.67
C LYS A 12 26.66 -1.29 -7.28
N HIS A 13 25.92 -1.67 -6.24
CA HIS A 13 26.05 -1.12 -4.91
C HIS A 13 26.70 -2.11 -3.94
N THR A 14 27.54 -1.57 -3.06
CA THR A 14 28.16 -2.38 -2.00
C THR A 14 27.26 -2.33 -0.77
N VAL A 15 26.81 -3.51 -0.33
CA VAL A 15 25.97 -3.65 0.87
C VAL A 15 26.78 -4.28 1.98
N THR A 16 26.74 -3.69 3.17
CA THR A 16 27.38 -4.23 4.37
C THR A 16 26.39 -4.33 5.52
N LEU A 17 26.35 -5.48 6.16
CA LEU A 17 25.57 -5.76 7.37
C LEU A 17 26.54 -5.96 8.54
N GLU A 18 26.40 -5.16 9.59
CA GLU A 18 27.23 -5.26 10.80
C GLU A 18 26.35 -5.49 12.03
N THR A 19 26.73 -6.43 12.90
CA THR A 19 26.04 -6.70 14.17
C THR A 19 27.03 -6.95 15.32
N GLY A 20 26.53 -7.04 16.55
CA GLY A 20 27.30 -7.34 17.76
C GLY A 20 27.89 -6.14 18.51
N GLU A 21 28.04 -4.99 17.84
CA GLU A 21 28.63 -3.77 18.41
C GLU A 21 27.58 -2.78 18.98
N ILE A 22 26.56 -2.45 18.20
CA ILE A 22 25.56 -1.41 18.50
C ILE A 22 24.22 -2.04 18.90
N ALA A 23 23.46 -1.35 19.78
CA ALA A 23 22.11 -1.73 20.22
C ALA A 23 21.99 -3.17 20.79
N ARG A 24 23.04 -3.64 21.49
CA ARG A 24 23.21 -5.01 22.00
C ARG A 24 22.15 -5.50 23.01
N GLN A 25 21.22 -4.64 23.43
CA GLN A 25 20.10 -5.03 24.30
C GLN A 25 18.83 -5.41 23.52
N ALA A 26 18.77 -5.10 22.22
CA ALA A 26 17.69 -5.57 21.36
C ALA A 26 17.76 -7.09 21.18
N GLY A 27 16.65 -7.71 20.74
CA GLY A 27 16.66 -9.12 20.35
C GLY A 27 17.62 -9.34 19.19
N GLY A 28 17.53 -8.48 18.18
CA GLY A 28 18.50 -8.39 17.09
C GLY A 28 18.69 -6.94 16.66
N ALA A 29 19.89 -6.60 16.21
CA ALA A 29 20.20 -5.27 15.69
C ALA A 29 21.28 -5.35 14.61
N VAL A 30 21.15 -4.54 13.57
CA VAL A 30 22.05 -4.50 12.42
C VAL A 30 22.28 -3.06 12.00
N ILE A 31 23.53 -2.70 11.76
CA ILE A 31 23.89 -1.54 10.94
C ILE A 31 23.92 -2.00 9.48
N VAL A 32 23.03 -1.45 8.66
CA VAL A 32 23.02 -1.66 7.21
C VAL A 32 23.70 -0.47 6.57
N LYS A 33 24.72 -0.72 5.75
CA LYS A 33 25.34 0.28 4.88
C LYS A 33 25.04 -0.13 3.45
N PHE A 34 24.45 0.77 2.69
CA PHE A 34 24.16 0.61 1.28
C PHE A 34 24.82 1.78 0.58
N ASP A 35 26.05 1.55 0.12
CA ASP A 35 27.04 2.60 -0.09
C ASP A 35 27.12 3.53 1.16
N ASP A 36 26.91 4.84 0.99
CA ASP A 36 26.98 5.84 2.07
C ASP A 36 25.64 6.07 2.82
N THR A 37 24.57 5.39 2.41
CA THR A 37 23.31 5.37 3.17
C THR A 37 23.41 4.32 4.28
N VAL A 38 23.29 4.77 5.53
CA VAL A 38 23.47 3.94 6.73
C VAL A 38 22.24 3.96 7.62
N LEU A 39 21.74 2.79 7.96
CA LEU A 39 20.60 2.61 8.86
C LEU A 39 20.98 1.75 10.05
N LEU A 40 20.54 2.15 11.24
CA LEU A 40 20.45 1.26 12.40
C LEU A 40 19.05 0.65 12.41
N VAL A 41 18.98 -0.67 12.29
CA VAL A 41 17.72 -1.40 12.38
C VAL A 41 17.76 -2.36 13.55
N SER A 42 16.74 -2.28 14.42
CA SER A 42 16.59 -3.16 15.57
C SER A 42 15.23 -3.87 15.55
N ALA A 43 15.21 -5.08 16.12
CA ALA A 43 14.02 -5.87 16.34
C ALA A 43 13.96 -6.32 17.81
N VAL A 44 12.81 -6.09 18.43
CA VAL A 44 12.53 -6.50 19.82
C VAL A 44 11.21 -7.24 19.83
N ALA A 45 11.21 -8.46 20.37
CA ALA A 45 10.02 -9.24 20.61
C ALA A 45 9.79 -9.40 22.11
N ALA A 46 8.56 -9.18 22.57
CA ALA A 46 8.16 -9.49 23.93
C ALA A 46 8.28 -11.00 24.19
N LYS A 47 8.59 -11.37 25.44
CA LYS A 47 8.72 -12.78 25.83
C LYS A 47 7.38 -13.52 25.93
N SER A 48 6.31 -12.78 26.18
CA SER A 48 4.94 -13.31 26.28
C SER A 48 3.94 -12.33 25.66
N ALA A 49 2.83 -12.85 25.17
CA ALA A 49 1.68 -12.05 24.80
C ALA A 49 1.09 -11.34 26.04
N ARG A 50 0.46 -10.18 25.82
CA ARG A 50 -0.31 -9.50 26.86
C ARG A 50 -1.61 -10.26 27.11
N GLU A 51 -2.10 -10.23 28.35
CA GLU A 51 -3.39 -10.83 28.69
C GLU A 51 -4.52 -10.16 27.88
N GLY A 52 -5.44 -10.96 27.34
CA GLY A 52 -6.56 -10.47 26.52
C GLY A 52 -6.18 -10.03 25.10
N GLN A 53 -4.93 -10.20 24.66
CA GLN A 53 -4.47 -9.87 23.31
C GLN A 53 -5.11 -10.82 22.27
N ASP A 54 -5.88 -10.27 21.35
CA ASP A 54 -6.59 -11.00 20.29
C ASP A 54 -5.93 -10.89 18.91
N PHE A 55 -5.12 -9.86 18.66
CA PHE A 55 -4.37 -9.65 17.41
C PHE A 55 -2.85 -9.73 17.58
N PHE A 56 -2.10 -9.93 16.48
CA PHE A 56 -0.64 -9.88 16.46
C PHE A 56 -0.11 -8.42 16.45
N PRO A 57 0.51 -7.92 17.54
CA PRO A 57 0.96 -6.55 17.63
C PRO A 57 2.36 -6.38 17.04
N LEU A 58 2.43 -6.36 15.70
CA LEU A 58 3.62 -5.94 14.95
C LEU A 58 3.57 -4.44 14.67
N THR A 59 4.60 -3.72 15.12
CA THR A 59 4.83 -2.31 14.81
C THR A 59 6.17 -2.14 14.10
N CYS A 60 6.15 -1.47 12.96
CA CYS A 60 7.35 -1.07 12.22
C CYS A 60 7.42 0.45 12.18
N ASP A 61 8.54 1.01 12.62
CA ASP A 61 8.83 2.44 12.65
C ASP A 61 10.07 2.71 11.81
N TYR A 62 9.91 3.41 10.68
CA TYR A 62 11.01 3.99 9.91
C TYR A 62 11.13 5.47 10.25
N GLN A 63 12.35 5.92 10.56
CA GLN A 63 12.62 7.29 10.98
C GLN A 63 13.83 7.87 10.23
N GLU A 64 13.65 9.05 9.65
CA GLU A 64 14.74 9.82 9.08
C GLU A 64 15.21 10.88 10.08
N LYS A 65 16.52 10.95 10.31
CA LYS A 65 17.10 12.00 11.15
C LYS A 65 17.74 13.05 10.25
N PHE A 66 17.48 14.32 10.50
CA PHE A 66 18.01 15.40 9.65
C PHE A 66 19.53 15.47 9.68
N TYR A 67 20.16 15.02 10.79
CA TYR A 67 21.61 14.89 10.85
C TYR A 67 22.16 13.89 9.83
N ALA A 68 21.36 12.93 9.36
CA ALA A 68 21.78 11.95 8.35
C ALA A 68 22.09 12.63 7.01
N GLY A 69 21.43 13.76 6.72
CA GLY A 69 21.75 14.63 5.58
C GLY A 69 22.61 15.83 5.96
N GLY A 70 23.17 15.88 7.18
CA GLY A 70 23.96 17.02 7.67
C GLY A 70 23.18 18.31 7.86
N ARG A 71 21.86 18.22 8.13
CA ARG A 71 20.95 19.38 8.22
C ARG A 71 20.34 19.52 9.60
N ILE A 72 19.90 20.75 9.91
CA ILE A 72 19.04 21.04 11.07
C ILE A 72 17.60 21.16 10.55
N PRO A 73 16.59 20.55 11.21
CA PRO A 73 15.20 20.65 10.78
C PRO A 73 14.72 22.09 10.56
N GLY A 74 13.93 22.32 9.51
CA GLY A 74 13.41 23.65 9.17
C GLY A 74 12.43 24.22 10.20
N GLY A 75 11.68 23.36 10.89
CA GLY A 75 10.64 23.76 11.86
C GLY A 75 11.14 24.59 13.05
N PHE A 76 10.21 25.27 13.74
CA PHE A 76 10.52 26.18 14.86
C PHE A 76 11.30 25.50 16.00
N PHE A 77 10.99 24.25 16.31
CA PHE A 77 11.61 23.52 17.43
C PHE A 77 13.00 22.95 17.11
N LYS A 78 13.45 22.99 15.84
CA LYS A 78 14.74 22.43 15.40
C LYS A 78 14.97 20.97 15.83
N ARG A 79 13.88 20.19 15.84
CA ARG A 79 13.82 18.77 16.22
C ARG A 79 12.79 18.06 15.36
N GLU A 80 13.05 16.80 15.02
CA GLU A 80 12.10 15.93 14.33
C GLU A 80 10.84 15.73 15.18
N GLY A 81 9.68 15.94 14.54
CA GLY A 81 8.37 15.92 15.19
C GLY A 81 7.57 14.66 14.85
N ARG A 82 6.34 14.86 14.37
CA ARG A 82 5.47 13.78 13.88
C ARG A 82 6.10 13.13 12.65
N ALA A 83 5.91 11.82 12.51
CA ALA A 83 6.30 11.07 11.33
C ALA A 83 5.73 11.71 10.05
N THR A 84 6.61 11.88 9.06
CA THR A 84 6.29 12.36 7.73
C THR A 84 5.49 11.32 6.94
N GLU A 85 4.95 11.75 5.78
CA GLU A 85 4.31 10.83 4.85
C GLU A 85 5.28 9.74 4.38
N LYS A 86 6.51 10.12 4.00
CA LYS A 86 7.56 9.19 3.57
C LYS A 86 7.88 8.17 4.67
N GLU A 87 8.08 8.61 5.90
CA GLU A 87 8.35 7.71 7.03
C GLU A 87 7.21 6.74 7.29
N THR A 88 5.97 7.23 7.21
CA THR A 88 4.76 6.40 7.38
C THR A 88 4.63 5.36 6.27
N LEU A 89 4.91 5.75 5.01
CA LEU A 89 4.84 4.87 3.84
C LEU A 89 5.91 3.78 3.90
N ILE A 90 7.17 4.13 4.19
CA ILE A 90 8.26 3.13 4.31
C ILE A 90 8.00 2.21 5.51
N SER A 91 7.49 2.73 6.62
CA SER A 91 7.06 1.89 7.75
C SER A 91 6.02 0.85 7.35
N ARG A 92 5.09 1.19 6.44
CA ARG A 92 4.12 0.22 5.89
C ARG A 92 4.77 -0.73 4.89
N LEU A 93 5.69 -0.22 4.07
CA LEU A 93 6.44 -1.00 3.09
C LEU A 93 7.25 -2.12 3.77
N ILE A 94 7.78 -1.86 4.98
CA ILE A 94 8.47 -2.85 5.83
C ILE A 94 7.48 -3.86 6.43
N ASP A 95 6.36 -3.38 6.98
CA ASP A 95 5.36 -4.20 7.69
C ASP A 95 4.73 -5.27 6.78
N ARG A 96 4.33 -4.88 5.57
CA ARG A 96 3.57 -5.72 4.61
C ARG A 96 4.22 -7.09 4.33
N PRO A 97 5.49 -7.18 3.90
CA PRO A 97 6.13 -8.48 3.62
C PRO A 97 6.54 -9.24 4.90
N ILE A 98 6.65 -8.58 6.05
CA ILE A 98 7.09 -9.22 7.30
C ILE A 98 5.94 -9.90 8.02
N ARG A 99 4.77 -9.24 8.07
CA ARG A 99 3.58 -9.70 8.81
C ARG A 99 3.15 -11.14 8.50
N PRO A 100 3.05 -11.60 7.23
CA PRO A 100 2.57 -12.95 6.92
C PRO A 100 3.57 -14.06 7.30
N LEU A 101 4.82 -13.71 7.64
CA LEU A 101 5.86 -14.69 8.00
C LEU A 101 5.90 -15.02 9.49
N PHE A 102 5.10 -14.34 10.31
CA PHE A 102 4.89 -14.77 11.69
C PHE A 102 3.87 -15.91 11.73
N PRO A 103 4.04 -16.89 12.63
CA PRO A 103 3.02 -17.91 12.86
C PRO A 103 1.68 -17.26 13.23
N GLU A 104 0.58 -17.82 12.75
CA GLU A 104 -0.78 -17.30 12.93
C GLU A 104 -1.17 -17.09 14.41
N ASP A 105 -0.77 -18.01 15.29
CA ASP A 105 -1.02 -17.93 16.73
C ASP A 105 -0.01 -17.07 17.49
N TYR A 106 0.95 -16.46 16.81
CA TYR A 106 1.97 -15.66 17.47
C TYR A 106 1.43 -14.28 17.84
N LYS A 107 1.24 -14.04 19.15
CA LYS A 107 0.64 -12.81 19.69
C LYS A 107 1.58 -11.99 20.57
N ASN A 108 2.85 -12.34 20.63
CA ASN A 108 3.83 -11.54 21.34
C ASN A 108 4.06 -10.24 20.56
N GLU A 109 4.14 -9.12 21.28
CA GLU A 109 4.42 -7.83 20.68
C GLU A 109 5.80 -7.80 20.04
N VAL A 110 5.88 -7.31 18.80
CA VAL A 110 7.12 -7.17 18.05
C VAL A 110 7.23 -5.73 17.56
N GLN A 111 8.37 -5.11 17.86
CA GLN A 111 8.70 -3.78 17.36
C GLN A 111 9.97 -3.81 16.54
N ILE A 112 9.91 -3.22 15.35
CA ILE A 112 11.03 -3.02 14.44
C ILE A 112 11.23 -1.52 14.28
N ILE A 113 12.44 -1.04 14.54
CA ILE A 113 12.79 0.38 14.38
C ILE A 113 13.95 0.48 13.40
N ALA A 114 13.72 1.15 12.26
CA ALA A 114 14.74 1.47 11.26
C ALA A 114 15.03 2.97 11.30
N THR A 115 16.23 3.35 11.74
CA THR A 115 16.66 4.75 11.85
C THR A 115 17.73 5.06 10.81
N VAL A 116 17.47 6.02 9.93
CA VAL A 116 18.47 6.54 8.98
C VAL A 116 19.47 7.41 9.74
N MET A 117 20.73 6.99 9.73
CA MET A 117 21.83 7.64 10.44
C MET A 117 22.77 8.42 9.52
N SER A 118 22.89 7.99 8.26
CA SER A 118 23.59 8.69 7.18
C SER A 118 22.79 8.48 5.91
N LEU A 119 22.65 9.51 5.07
CA LEU A 119 21.89 9.42 3.83
C LEU A 119 22.73 9.91 2.65
N ASN A 120 23.03 9.01 1.73
CA ASN A 120 23.41 9.37 0.37
C ASN A 120 22.14 9.83 -0.38
N PRO A 121 22.07 11.07 -0.92
CA PRO A 121 20.89 11.55 -1.64
C PRO A 121 20.48 10.71 -2.86
N ASP A 122 21.40 9.94 -3.43
CA ASP A 122 21.13 9.05 -4.56
C ASP A 122 20.66 7.65 -4.15
N ILE A 123 20.73 7.28 -2.86
CA ILE A 123 20.34 5.96 -2.35
C ILE A 123 19.28 6.13 -1.27
N ASP A 124 18.02 5.86 -1.62
CA ASP A 124 16.91 5.96 -0.68
C ASP A 124 17.01 4.89 0.44
N GLY A 125 16.44 5.19 1.60
CA GLY A 125 16.53 4.32 2.78
C GLY A 125 15.53 3.17 2.81
N ASP A 126 14.65 3.04 1.82
CA ASP A 126 13.58 2.03 1.79
C ASP A 126 14.10 0.59 1.66
N ILE A 127 14.93 0.30 0.64
CA ILE A 127 15.53 -1.02 0.43
C ILE A 127 16.50 -1.39 1.58
N PRO A 128 17.44 -0.52 2.02
CA PRO A 128 18.27 -0.79 3.18
C PRO A 128 17.46 -1.09 4.45
N ALA A 129 16.33 -0.41 4.67
CA ALA A 129 15.49 -0.63 5.84
C ALA A 129 14.81 -2.00 5.82
N LEU A 130 14.30 -2.43 4.65
CA LEU A 130 13.73 -3.77 4.47
C LEU A 130 14.75 -4.88 4.73
N ILE A 131 15.96 -4.72 4.17
CA ILE A 131 17.08 -5.66 4.38
C ILE A 131 17.46 -5.70 5.86
N GLY A 132 17.59 -4.54 6.50
CA GLY A 132 17.94 -4.44 7.92
C GLY A 132 16.87 -5.00 8.85
N ALA A 133 15.60 -4.80 8.54
CA ALA A 133 14.48 -5.34 9.32
C ALA A 133 14.48 -6.88 9.27
N SER A 134 14.68 -7.43 8.07
CA SER A 134 14.83 -8.88 7.86
C SER A 134 16.02 -9.46 8.64
N ALA A 135 17.18 -8.82 8.55
CA ALA A 135 18.38 -9.25 9.24
C ALA A 135 18.23 -9.16 10.77
N ALA A 136 17.69 -8.04 11.27
CA ALA A 136 17.46 -7.84 12.70
C ALA A 136 16.45 -8.86 13.27
N LEU A 137 15.36 -9.15 12.56
CA LEU A 137 14.41 -10.20 12.97
C LEU A 137 15.03 -11.58 12.98
N SER A 138 15.80 -11.92 11.95
CA SER A 138 16.47 -13.23 11.84
C SER A 138 17.48 -13.43 12.98
N LEU A 139 18.20 -12.37 13.36
CA LEU A 139 19.10 -12.39 14.52
C LEU A 139 18.37 -12.48 15.87
N ALA A 140 17.13 -11.98 15.96
CA ALA A 140 16.37 -11.90 17.21
C ALA A 140 15.86 -13.25 17.72
N GLY A 141 15.91 -14.30 16.91
CA GLY A 141 15.47 -15.65 17.29
C GLY A 141 13.95 -15.76 17.53
N THR A 142 13.17 -14.71 17.22
CA THR A 142 11.70 -14.75 17.33
C THR A 142 11.11 -15.67 16.25
N PRO A 143 9.95 -16.32 16.46
CA PRO A 143 9.30 -17.14 15.43
C PRO A 143 8.99 -16.32 14.17
N PHE A 144 9.85 -16.44 13.16
CA PHE A 144 9.77 -15.68 11.91
C PHE A 144 10.24 -16.57 10.77
N LYS A 145 9.36 -16.82 9.79
CA LYS A 145 9.61 -17.66 8.60
C LYS A 145 10.34 -16.90 7.50
N GLY A 146 11.32 -16.08 7.86
CA GLY A 146 12.20 -15.38 6.92
C GLY A 146 13.51 -16.12 6.67
N PRO A 147 14.57 -15.42 6.24
CA PRO A 147 14.61 -13.98 5.97
C PRO A 147 13.85 -13.61 4.70
N ILE A 148 13.51 -12.32 4.60
CA ILE A 148 13.11 -11.67 3.34
C ILE A 148 14.26 -10.83 2.79
N ALA A 149 14.19 -10.50 1.51
CA ALA A 149 14.93 -9.38 0.95
C ALA A 149 14.00 -8.50 0.11
N ALA A 150 14.54 -7.39 -0.38
CA ALA A 150 13.84 -6.49 -1.26
C ALA A 150 14.75 -5.97 -2.38
N ALA A 151 14.13 -5.60 -3.50
CA ALA A 151 14.76 -4.96 -4.64
C ALA A 151 13.90 -3.77 -5.09
N LYS A 152 14.55 -2.68 -5.51
CA LYS A 152 13.92 -1.66 -6.35
C LYS A 152 14.31 -1.92 -7.80
N VAL A 153 13.35 -1.88 -8.71
CA VAL A 153 13.54 -2.17 -10.13
C VAL A 153 13.09 -0.96 -10.95
N GLY A 154 14.02 -0.44 -11.74
CA GLY A 154 13.76 0.55 -12.79
C GLY A 154 13.61 -0.10 -14.15
N TYR A 155 13.12 0.66 -15.13
CA TYR A 155 13.00 0.22 -16.51
C TYR A 155 13.34 1.37 -17.45
N LYS A 156 14.30 1.17 -18.34
CA LYS A 156 14.73 2.19 -19.31
C LYS A 156 15.30 1.49 -20.54
N ASN A 157 14.96 1.97 -21.74
CA ASN A 157 15.48 1.46 -23.01
C ASN A 157 15.27 -0.06 -23.20
N GLY A 158 14.19 -0.62 -22.67
CA GLY A 158 13.92 -2.07 -22.77
C GLY A 158 14.61 -2.95 -21.73
N GLU A 159 15.36 -2.36 -20.79
CA GLU A 159 16.16 -3.09 -19.80
C GLU A 159 15.71 -2.82 -18.37
N TYR A 160 15.78 -3.85 -17.52
CA TYR A 160 15.54 -3.74 -16.08
C TYR A 160 16.81 -3.28 -15.36
N ILE A 161 16.67 -2.29 -14.49
CA ILE A 161 17.76 -1.73 -13.69
C ILE A 161 17.56 -2.13 -12.23
N LEU A 162 18.54 -2.79 -11.63
CA LEU A 162 18.49 -3.19 -10.22
C LEU A 162 18.96 -2.05 -9.31
N ASN A 163 18.13 -1.72 -8.32
CA ASN A 163 18.33 -0.68 -7.32
C ASN A 163 18.81 0.64 -7.96
N PRO A 164 18.05 1.21 -8.91
CA PRO A 164 18.44 2.46 -9.54
C PRO A 164 18.59 3.58 -8.51
N THR A 165 19.53 4.50 -8.75
CA THR A 165 19.68 5.69 -7.91
C THR A 165 18.49 6.64 -8.10
N VAL A 166 18.30 7.57 -7.16
CA VAL A 166 17.30 8.64 -7.28
C VAL A 166 17.49 9.43 -8.59
N THR A 167 18.73 9.64 -9.02
CA THR A 167 19.02 10.29 -10.30
C THR A 167 18.62 9.44 -11.51
N GLU A 168 18.86 8.13 -11.50
CA GLU A 168 18.46 7.23 -12.60
C GLU A 168 16.94 7.06 -12.70
N LEU A 169 16.24 7.06 -11.56
CA LEU A 169 14.78 6.93 -11.50
C LEU A 169 14.06 8.07 -12.22
N LYS A 170 14.66 9.26 -12.32
CA LYS A 170 14.06 10.41 -13.05
C LYS A 170 13.84 10.12 -14.54
N ASP A 171 14.68 9.26 -15.12
CA ASP A 171 14.58 8.85 -16.52
C ASP A 171 14.01 7.43 -16.67
N SER A 172 13.54 6.83 -15.57
CA SER A 172 13.00 5.48 -15.57
C SER A 172 11.50 5.52 -15.86
N GLU A 173 11.03 4.58 -16.67
CA GLU A 173 9.61 4.35 -16.93
C GLU A 173 8.94 3.51 -15.83
N LEU A 174 9.72 3.02 -14.86
CA LEU A 174 9.26 2.19 -13.76
C LEU A 174 9.96 2.56 -12.46
N GLU A 175 9.22 2.63 -11.37
CA GLU A 175 9.73 2.45 -10.01
C GLU A 175 8.93 1.33 -9.35
N LEU A 176 9.53 0.15 -9.21
CA LEU A 176 8.90 -1.01 -8.60
C LEU A 176 9.72 -1.49 -7.41
N VAL A 177 9.10 -1.57 -6.24
CA VAL A 177 9.66 -2.27 -5.08
C VAL A 177 9.03 -3.64 -4.98
N VAL A 178 9.85 -4.67 -4.89
CA VAL A 178 9.44 -6.05 -4.63
C VAL A 178 10.17 -6.58 -3.41
N ALA A 179 9.45 -7.31 -2.55
CA ALA A 179 10.00 -8.01 -1.41
C ALA A 179 9.48 -9.45 -1.34
N GLY A 180 10.32 -10.37 -0.88
CA GLY A 180 9.96 -11.78 -0.80
C GLY A 180 11.01 -12.64 -0.10
N THR A 181 10.67 -13.92 0.06
CA THR A 181 11.57 -14.98 0.57
C THR A 181 12.32 -15.63 -0.58
N ALA A 182 13.07 -16.69 -0.25
CA ALA A 182 13.74 -17.51 -1.25
C ALA A 182 12.75 -18.13 -2.26
N ASN A 183 11.54 -18.45 -1.80
CA ASN A 183 10.60 -19.27 -2.55
C ASN A 183 9.44 -18.46 -3.16
N ALA A 184 9.14 -17.28 -2.62
CA ALA A 184 7.95 -16.54 -3.02
C ALA A 184 8.14 -15.02 -2.94
N VAL A 185 7.45 -14.31 -3.83
CA VAL A 185 7.19 -12.88 -3.68
C VAL A 185 6.11 -12.70 -2.63
N LEU A 186 6.29 -11.72 -1.74
CA LEU A 186 5.33 -11.41 -0.67
C LEU A 186 4.65 -10.06 -0.87
N MET A 187 5.37 -9.09 -1.44
CA MET A 187 4.86 -7.75 -1.60
C MET A 187 5.43 -7.09 -2.86
N VAL A 188 4.56 -6.40 -3.59
CA VAL A 188 4.93 -5.51 -4.70
C VAL A 188 4.27 -4.15 -4.47
N GLU A 189 5.00 -3.08 -4.77
CA GLU A 189 4.47 -1.73 -4.83
C GLU A 189 5.18 -0.96 -5.95
N SER A 190 4.42 -0.41 -6.91
CA SER A 190 5.02 0.22 -8.08
C SER A 190 4.26 1.41 -8.63
N GLU A 191 5.00 2.23 -9.36
CA GLU A 191 4.56 3.32 -10.21
C GLU A 191 5.23 3.16 -11.58
N ALA A 192 4.46 3.31 -12.67
CA ALA A 192 4.94 3.04 -14.02
C ALA A 192 4.38 4.05 -15.03
N ALA A 193 5.16 4.32 -16.07
CA ALA A 193 4.78 5.18 -17.20
C ALA A 193 3.98 4.40 -18.26
N LEU A 194 2.84 3.81 -17.86
CA LEU A 194 1.95 3.04 -18.74
C LEU A 194 2.62 1.83 -19.40
N LEU A 195 3.29 1.01 -18.60
CA LEU A 195 3.98 -0.21 -19.07
C LEU A 195 3.03 -1.40 -19.21
N SER A 196 3.37 -2.35 -20.08
CA SER A 196 2.55 -3.54 -20.31
C SER A 196 2.56 -4.50 -19.11
N GLU A 197 1.54 -5.35 -19.03
CA GLU A 197 1.46 -6.42 -18.02
C GLU A 197 2.72 -7.32 -18.01
N ASP A 198 3.27 -7.64 -19.19
CA ASP A 198 4.47 -8.47 -19.33
C ASP A 198 5.73 -7.78 -18.79
N VAL A 199 5.90 -6.48 -19.05
CA VAL A 199 7.04 -5.72 -18.53
C VAL A 199 6.96 -5.62 -17.00
N MET A 200 5.77 -5.40 -16.46
CA MET A 200 5.55 -5.33 -15.01
C MET A 200 5.84 -6.68 -14.33
N LEU A 201 5.35 -7.79 -14.88
CA LEU A 201 5.63 -9.13 -14.37
C LEU A 201 7.12 -9.47 -14.45
N GLY A 202 7.77 -9.17 -15.58
CA GLY A 202 9.20 -9.38 -15.74
C GLY A 202 10.04 -8.59 -14.73
N ALA A 203 9.62 -7.38 -14.35
CA ALA A 203 10.27 -6.60 -13.30
C ALA A 203 10.17 -7.27 -11.92
N VAL A 204 9.01 -7.85 -11.58
CA VAL A 204 8.81 -8.62 -10.34
C VAL A 204 9.73 -9.84 -10.32
N THR A 205 9.76 -10.63 -11.39
CA THR A 205 10.63 -11.81 -11.50
C THR A 205 12.11 -11.45 -11.48
N PHE A 206 12.50 -10.36 -12.15
CA PHE A 206 13.87 -9.83 -12.12
C PHE A 206 14.29 -9.46 -10.70
N GLY A 207 13.49 -8.68 -9.98
CA GLY A 207 13.80 -8.28 -8.61
C GLY A 207 13.83 -9.47 -7.65
N HIS A 208 12.91 -10.43 -7.78
CA HIS A 208 12.89 -11.66 -6.96
C HIS A 208 14.15 -12.51 -7.14
N ARG A 209 14.64 -12.62 -8.38
CA ARG A 209 15.89 -13.34 -8.68
C ARG A 209 17.11 -12.63 -8.09
N GLU A 210 17.21 -11.31 -8.26
CA GLU A 210 18.40 -10.58 -7.83
C GLU A 210 18.52 -10.50 -6.29
N MET A 211 17.40 -10.41 -5.57
CA MET A 211 17.40 -10.28 -4.11
C MET A 211 17.84 -11.56 -3.37
N GLN A 212 17.95 -12.70 -4.06
CA GLN A 212 18.44 -13.96 -3.47
C GLN A 212 19.86 -13.84 -2.89
N LYS A 213 20.70 -12.97 -3.48
CA LYS A 213 22.05 -12.65 -2.96
C LYS A 213 21.98 -12.10 -1.53
N VAL A 214 20.99 -11.24 -1.26
CA VAL A 214 20.76 -10.64 0.05
C VAL A 214 20.25 -11.68 1.05
N ILE A 215 19.29 -12.52 0.64
CA ILE A 215 18.75 -13.60 1.48
C ILE A 215 19.88 -14.52 1.96
N ASN A 216 20.78 -14.91 1.06
CA ASN A 216 21.93 -15.74 1.40
C ASN A 216 22.86 -15.05 2.40
N ALA A 217 23.17 -13.76 2.19
CA ALA A 217 24.00 -12.99 3.12
C ALA A 217 23.37 -12.85 4.52
N ILE A 218 22.04 -12.68 4.62
CA ILE A 218 21.33 -12.64 5.90
C ILE A 218 21.36 -14.01 6.58
N ASN A 219 21.18 -15.10 5.84
CA ASN A 219 21.29 -16.46 6.37
C ASN A 219 22.68 -16.72 6.95
N GLU A 220 23.74 -16.40 6.21
CA GLU A 220 25.13 -16.52 6.68
C GLU A 220 25.39 -15.69 7.95
N LEU A 221 24.92 -14.43 7.97
CA LEU A 221 25.02 -13.58 9.16
C LEU A 221 24.29 -14.19 10.37
N THR A 222 23.12 -14.77 10.14
CA THR A 222 22.30 -15.38 11.19
C THR A 222 22.93 -16.65 11.75
N VAL A 223 23.59 -17.46 10.92
CA VAL A 223 24.35 -18.64 11.37
C VAL A 223 25.50 -18.24 12.29
N GLU A 224 26.20 -17.13 11.98
CA GLU A 224 27.37 -16.68 12.74
C GLU A 224 27.02 -15.90 14.01
N ALA A 225 25.98 -15.07 13.96
CA ALA A 225 25.68 -14.07 14.98
C ALA A 225 24.29 -14.20 15.64
N GLY A 226 23.44 -15.11 15.13
CA GLY A 226 22.06 -15.26 15.57
C GLY A 226 21.94 -15.62 17.04
N THR A 227 20.90 -15.07 17.69
CA THR A 227 20.54 -15.50 19.03
C THR A 227 19.87 -16.88 19.00
N LYS A 228 19.75 -17.52 20.17
CA LYS A 228 19.07 -18.81 20.27
C LYS A 228 17.62 -18.66 19.81
N PRO A 229 17.12 -19.52 18.92
CA PRO A 229 15.71 -19.53 18.54
C PRO A 229 14.81 -19.62 19.77
N SER A 230 13.68 -18.93 19.69
CA SER A 230 12.61 -18.99 20.68
C SER A 230 12.13 -20.42 20.86
N THR A 231 11.80 -20.78 22.10
CA THR A 231 11.14 -22.05 22.43
C THR A 231 9.63 -22.00 22.23
N TRP A 232 9.11 -20.93 21.62
CA TRP A 232 7.69 -20.79 21.34
C TRP A 232 7.23 -21.90 20.40
N VAL A 233 6.10 -22.50 20.75
CA VAL A 233 5.38 -23.47 19.94
C VAL A 233 3.94 -23.00 19.81
N ALA A 234 3.31 -23.29 18.68
CA ALA A 234 1.90 -23.01 18.50
C ALA A 234 1.08 -23.77 19.57
N PRO A 235 0.02 -23.17 20.11
CA PRO A 235 -0.92 -23.89 20.97
C PRO A 235 -1.46 -25.13 20.25
N ALA A 236 -1.64 -26.24 20.99
CA ALA A 236 -2.28 -27.42 20.43
C ALA A 236 -3.73 -27.10 20.07
N LYS A 237 -4.17 -27.56 18.90
CA LYS A 237 -5.58 -27.47 18.51
C LYS A 237 -6.42 -28.46 19.32
N ASN A 238 -7.61 -28.05 19.71
CA ASN A 238 -8.57 -28.91 20.41
C ASN A 238 -9.47 -29.61 19.38
N ASP A 239 -9.00 -30.75 18.86
CA ASP A 239 -9.70 -31.50 17.80
C ASP A 239 -11.12 -31.95 18.22
N VAL A 240 -11.34 -32.19 19.51
CA VAL A 240 -12.66 -32.56 20.05
C VAL A 240 -13.63 -31.38 19.96
N LEU A 241 -13.17 -30.17 20.31
CA LEU A 241 -13.95 -28.93 20.15
C LEU A 241 -14.24 -28.67 18.68
N ILE A 242 -13.23 -28.75 17.82
CA ILE A 242 -13.37 -28.51 16.37
C ILE A 242 -14.40 -29.48 15.78
N SER A 243 -14.33 -30.77 16.13
CA SER A 243 -15.27 -31.79 15.64
C SER A 243 -16.71 -31.52 16.13
N ALA A 244 -16.88 -31.18 17.42
CA ALA A 244 -18.18 -30.83 17.97
C ALA A 244 -18.78 -29.58 17.33
N LEU A 245 -17.92 -28.60 17.00
CA LEU A 245 -18.32 -27.37 16.33
C LEU A 245 -18.77 -27.64 14.90
N GLN A 246 -18.03 -28.47 14.15
CA GLN A 246 -18.42 -28.90 12.80
C GLN A 246 -19.76 -29.63 12.79
N GLU A 247 -20.00 -30.52 13.76
CA GLU A 247 -21.26 -31.25 13.90
C GLU A 247 -22.43 -30.31 14.22
N ALA A 248 -22.24 -29.38 15.15
CA ALA A 248 -23.29 -28.42 15.54
C ALA A 248 -23.61 -27.39 14.44
N ILE A 249 -22.62 -26.99 13.64
CA ILE A 249 -22.82 -26.08 12.50
C ILE A 249 -23.52 -26.81 11.35
N GLY A 250 -23.09 -28.04 11.03
CA GLY A 250 -23.59 -28.80 9.89
C GLY A 250 -23.49 -28.02 8.56
N PRO A 251 -24.53 -28.04 7.70
CA PRO A 251 -24.51 -27.33 6.41
C PRO A 251 -24.80 -25.81 6.51
N ARG A 252 -25.14 -25.31 7.70
CA ARG A 252 -25.74 -23.96 7.88
C ARG A 252 -24.82 -22.82 7.44
N LEU A 253 -23.50 -22.96 7.61
CA LEU A 253 -22.54 -21.97 7.09
C LEU A 253 -22.56 -21.92 5.56
N GLY A 254 -22.59 -23.08 4.90
CA GLY A 254 -22.68 -23.17 3.44
C GLY A 254 -23.96 -22.51 2.90
N GLU A 255 -25.09 -22.70 3.59
CA GLU A 255 -26.37 -22.05 3.27
C GLU A 255 -26.32 -20.53 3.52
N ALA A 256 -25.72 -20.09 4.63
CA ALA A 256 -25.56 -18.66 4.93
C ALA A 256 -24.72 -17.93 3.88
N PHE A 257 -23.70 -18.59 3.32
CA PHE A 257 -22.91 -18.03 2.21
C PHE A 257 -23.66 -17.93 0.88
N GLN A 258 -24.86 -18.51 0.75
CA GLN A 258 -25.75 -18.26 -0.39
C GLN A 258 -26.53 -16.94 -0.27
N VAL A 259 -26.52 -16.30 0.90
CA VAL A 259 -27.14 -14.98 1.11
C VAL A 259 -26.26 -13.91 0.50
N ARG A 260 -26.79 -13.21 -0.51
CA ARG A 260 -26.02 -12.24 -1.33
C ARG A 260 -25.77 -10.92 -0.61
N ASP A 261 -26.80 -10.38 0.05
CA ASP A 261 -26.71 -9.12 0.79
C ASP A 261 -25.76 -9.26 1.98
N LYS A 262 -24.82 -8.32 2.11
CA LYS A 262 -23.75 -8.39 3.11
C LYS A 262 -24.30 -8.32 4.54
N LEU A 263 -25.23 -7.41 4.81
CA LEU A 263 -25.76 -7.22 6.17
C LEU A 263 -26.59 -8.42 6.58
N GLN A 264 -27.45 -8.91 5.68
CA GLN A 264 -28.25 -10.12 5.94
C GLN A 264 -27.37 -11.36 6.14
N ARG A 265 -26.32 -11.53 5.33
CA ARG A 265 -25.36 -12.64 5.50
C ARG A 265 -24.65 -12.56 6.85
N ARG A 266 -24.16 -11.38 7.22
CA ARG A 266 -23.50 -11.15 8.53
C ARG A 266 -24.44 -11.48 9.68
N ASP A 267 -25.69 -11.04 9.60
CA ASP A 267 -26.70 -11.29 10.64
C ASP A 267 -27.06 -12.78 10.72
N ALA A 268 -27.14 -13.49 9.58
CA ALA A 268 -27.35 -14.93 9.53
C ALA A 268 -26.17 -15.72 10.16
N ILE A 269 -24.93 -15.38 9.82
CA ILE A 269 -23.73 -15.99 10.42
C ILE A 269 -23.67 -15.70 11.93
N SER A 270 -24.01 -14.48 12.34
CA SER A 270 -24.08 -14.11 13.76
C SER A 270 -25.13 -14.93 14.52
N ALA A 271 -26.30 -15.16 13.92
CA ALA A 271 -27.35 -16.00 14.49
C ALA A 271 -26.91 -17.47 14.61
N ILE A 272 -26.23 -18.01 13.58
CA ILE A 272 -25.66 -19.37 13.62
C ILE A 272 -24.63 -19.47 14.74
N LYS A 273 -23.71 -18.50 14.84
CA LYS A 273 -22.68 -18.48 15.88
C LYS A 273 -23.30 -18.48 17.28
N LYS A 274 -24.33 -17.65 17.49
CA LYS A 274 -25.04 -17.58 18.78
C LYS A 274 -25.70 -18.92 19.12
N ASP A 275 -26.46 -19.48 18.20
CA ASP A 275 -27.18 -20.75 18.39
C ASP A 275 -26.22 -21.93 18.66
N VAL A 276 -25.14 -22.04 17.90
CA VAL A 276 -24.10 -23.07 18.11
C VAL A 276 -23.38 -22.88 19.46
N THR A 277 -23.11 -21.63 19.85
CA THR A 277 -22.52 -21.35 21.17
C THR A 277 -23.46 -21.76 22.30
N GLU A 278 -24.76 -21.49 22.16
CA GLU A 278 -25.78 -21.89 23.14
C GLU A 278 -25.94 -23.42 23.19
N SER A 279 -25.96 -24.11 22.05
CA SER A 279 -26.09 -25.57 21.98
C SER A 279 -24.90 -26.30 22.59
N LEU A 280 -23.69 -25.75 22.45
CA LEU A 280 -22.47 -26.32 23.00
C LEU A 280 -22.18 -25.88 24.44
N ALA A 281 -22.92 -24.93 25.02
CA ALA A 281 -22.65 -24.37 26.35
C ALA A 281 -22.54 -25.42 27.45
N GLY A 282 -23.42 -26.43 27.45
CA GLY A 282 -23.38 -27.53 28.43
C GLY A 282 -22.11 -28.39 28.29
N ARG A 283 -21.69 -28.65 27.05
CA ARG A 283 -20.47 -29.41 26.75
C ARG A 283 -19.21 -28.61 27.04
N MET A 284 -19.21 -27.31 26.74
CA MET A 284 -18.14 -26.39 27.12
C MET A 284 -17.90 -26.38 28.63
N ALA A 285 -18.96 -26.33 29.44
CA ALA A 285 -18.85 -26.38 30.89
C ALA A 285 -18.32 -27.74 31.39
N ALA A 286 -18.75 -28.84 30.76
CA ALA A 286 -18.31 -30.19 31.12
C ALA A 286 -16.85 -30.49 30.73
N GLU A 287 -16.42 -30.02 29.56
CA GLU A 287 -15.08 -30.26 29.01
C GLU A 287 -14.08 -29.12 29.27
N GLY A 288 -14.53 -28.02 29.89
CA GLY A 288 -13.69 -26.88 30.26
C GLY A 288 -13.21 -26.02 29.08
N TRP A 289 -13.96 -25.98 27.97
CA TRP A 289 -13.58 -25.23 26.77
C TRP A 289 -13.70 -23.71 26.97
N ASN A 290 -12.72 -22.97 26.44
CA ASN A 290 -12.71 -21.51 26.51
C ASN A 290 -13.64 -20.91 25.44
N PRO A 291 -14.58 -20.00 25.78
CA PRO A 291 -15.41 -19.30 24.80
C PRO A 291 -14.63 -18.56 23.71
N ALA A 292 -13.45 -18.02 24.04
CA ALA A 292 -12.60 -17.34 23.06
C ALA A 292 -12.02 -18.33 22.02
N GLU A 293 -11.70 -19.56 22.45
CA GLU A 293 -11.23 -20.63 21.57
C GLU A 293 -12.36 -21.09 20.63
N LEU A 294 -13.57 -21.28 21.15
CA LEU A 294 -14.75 -21.59 20.32
C LEU A 294 -15.00 -20.51 19.27
N SER A 295 -14.95 -19.24 19.67
CA SER A 295 -15.13 -18.11 18.75
C SER A 295 -14.05 -18.07 17.66
N LYS A 296 -12.80 -18.44 17.99
CA LYS A 296 -11.70 -18.52 17.04
C LYS A 296 -11.94 -19.66 16.03
N GLU A 297 -12.18 -20.88 16.51
CA GLU A 297 -12.39 -22.05 15.66
C GLU A 297 -13.65 -21.91 14.78
N PHE A 298 -14.68 -21.20 15.25
CA PHE A 298 -15.83 -20.85 14.40
C PHE A 298 -15.40 -19.98 13.21
N GLY A 299 -14.52 -19.00 13.43
CA GLY A 299 -13.96 -18.15 12.38
C GLY A 299 -13.12 -18.94 11.38
N GLU A 300 -12.34 -19.94 11.84
CA GLU A 300 -11.59 -20.85 10.96
C GLU A 300 -12.51 -21.72 10.08
N LEU A 301 -13.62 -22.20 10.64
CA LEU A 301 -14.64 -22.93 9.88
C LEU A 301 -15.36 -22.03 8.88
N GLU A 302 -15.67 -20.79 9.27
CA GLU A 302 -16.21 -19.77 8.36
C GLU A 302 -15.27 -19.52 7.19
N TYR A 303 -13.97 -19.33 7.48
CA TYR A 303 -12.89 -19.14 6.51
C TYR A 303 -12.80 -20.30 5.51
N SER A 304 -12.66 -21.52 6.02
CA SER A 304 -12.49 -22.72 5.20
C SER A 304 -13.74 -23.08 4.40
N THR A 305 -14.94 -22.89 4.96
CA THR A 305 -16.21 -23.16 4.28
C THR A 305 -16.39 -22.24 3.07
N MET A 306 -16.12 -20.94 3.24
CA MET A 306 -16.24 -19.99 2.13
C MET A 306 -15.26 -20.32 1.01
N ARG A 307 -13.99 -20.57 1.35
CA ARG A 307 -12.93 -20.86 0.37
C ARG A 307 -13.24 -22.11 -0.44
N ASN A 308 -13.62 -23.20 0.22
CA ASN A 308 -13.99 -24.44 -0.46
C ASN A 308 -15.20 -24.24 -1.37
N SER A 309 -16.21 -23.50 -0.91
CA SER A 309 -17.38 -23.18 -1.73
C SER A 309 -17.01 -22.47 -3.04
N VAL A 310 -16.17 -21.41 -2.98
CA VAL A 310 -15.74 -20.68 -4.19
C VAL A 310 -14.84 -21.55 -5.08
N LEU A 311 -13.95 -22.35 -4.50
CA LEU A 311 -13.06 -23.25 -5.25
C LEU A 311 -13.84 -24.35 -5.98
N ASP A 312 -14.88 -24.91 -5.35
CA ASP A 312 -15.65 -26.05 -5.87
C ASP A 312 -16.72 -25.59 -6.88
N THR A 313 -17.48 -24.55 -6.53
CA THR A 313 -18.62 -24.09 -7.34
C THR A 313 -18.21 -23.09 -8.43
N LYS A 314 -17.06 -22.41 -8.27
CA LYS A 314 -16.65 -21.25 -9.08
C LYS A 314 -17.65 -20.09 -9.04
N VAL A 315 -18.51 -20.05 -8.03
CA VAL A 315 -19.48 -18.99 -7.76
C VAL A 315 -19.07 -18.24 -6.50
N ARG A 316 -19.14 -16.91 -6.55
CA ARG A 316 -18.75 -16.04 -5.43
C ARG A 316 -19.88 -15.86 -4.42
N ILE A 317 -19.54 -15.32 -3.25
CA ILE A 317 -20.48 -15.11 -2.13
C ILE A 317 -21.65 -14.17 -2.46
N ASP A 318 -21.50 -13.30 -3.46
CA ASP A 318 -22.58 -12.43 -3.95
C ASP A 318 -23.27 -12.98 -5.21
N GLY A 319 -22.92 -14.19 -5.63
CA GLY A 319 -23.47 -14.88 -6.79
C GLY A 319 -22.80 -14.53 -8.12
N ARG A 320 -21.77 -13.67 -8.15
CA ARG A 320 -21.02 -13.35 -9.37
C ARG A 320 -20.16 -14.52 -9.84
N ALA A 321 -19.89 -14.54 -11.14
CA ALA A 321 -18.78 -15.31 -11.69
C ALA A 321 -17.44 -14.68 -11.26
N LEU A 322 -16.36 -15.44 -11.41
CA LEU A 322 -15.02 -15.08 -10.95
C LEU A 322 -14.48 -13.81 -11.62
N ASP A 323 -14.86 -13.54 -12.86
CA ASP A 323 -14.37 -12.44 -13.69
C ASP A 323 -15.28 -11.19 -13.71
N THR A 324 -16.47 -11.29 -13.12
CA THR A 324 -17.52 -10.26 -13.21
C THR A 324 -17.25 -9.10 -12.24
N VAL A 325 -17.21 -7.87 -12.79
CA VAL A 325 -17.12 -6.63 -12.02
C VAL A 325 -18.51 -6.21 -11.53
N ARG A 326 -18.61 -5.59 -10.34
CA ARG A 326 -19.90 -5.09 -9.80
C ARG A 326 -20.45 -3.96 -10.66
N PRO A 327 -21.78 -3.69 -10.59
CA PRO A 327 -22.39 -2.56 -11.29
C PRO A 327 -21.68 -1.24 -10.96
N ILE A 328 -21.45 -0.42 -11.99
CA ILE A 328 -20.80 0.88 -11.87
C ILE A 328 -21.79 1.98 -12.18
N ALA A 329 -21.79 3.03 -11.35
CA ALA A 329 -22.51 4.26 -11.59
C ALA A 329 -21.55 5.45 -11.45
N VAL A 330 -21.59 6.35 -12.43
CA VAL A 330 -20.69 7.49 -12.51
C VAL A 330 -21.50 8.79 -12.64
N LYS A 331 -21.10 9.80 -11.88
CA LYS A 331 -21.55 11.19 -12.06
C LYS A 331 -20.35 12.13 -11.98
N THR A 332 -20.38 13.22 -12.74
CA THR A 332 -19.39 14.31 -12.71
C THR A 332 -20.09 15.63 -12.38
N GLY A 333 -19.36 16.65 -11.95
CA GLY A 333 -19.92 17.96 -11.62
C GLY A 333 -20.94 17.95 -10.48
N ILE A 334 -20.81 17.00 -9.54
CA ILE A 334 -21.79 16.81 -8.45
C ILE A 334 -21.75 17.89 -7.37
N LEU A 335 -20.66 18.65 -7.27
CA LEU A 335 -20.48 19.72 -6.29
C LEU A 335 -20.43 21.09 -6.99
N PRO A 336 -21.30 22.05 -6.64
CA PRO A 336 -21.52 23.27 -7.43
C PRO A 336 -20.40 24.32 -7.31
N ARG A 337 -19.51 24.21 -6.32
CA ARG A 337 -18.47 25.23 -6.01
C ARG A 337 -17.04 24.72 -6.19
N THR A 338 -16.87 23.43 -6.48
CA THR A 338 -15.56 22.83 -6.67
C THR A 338 -15.07 23.03 -8.10
N HIS A 339 -13.76 22.97 -8.33
CA HIS A 339 -13.24 23.15 -9.68
C HIS A 339 -13.53 21.93 -10.56
N GLY A 340 -13.52 20.73 -9.99
CA GLY A 340 -14.11 19.53 -10.57
C GLY A 340 -14.49 18.54 -9.50
N SER A 341 -15.47 17.69 -9.78
CA SER A 341 -15.96 16.68 -8.84
C SER A 341 -16.50 15.46 -9.55
N SER A 342 -16.45 14.32 -8.87
CA SER A 342 -17.09 13.10 -9.34
C SER A 342 -17.66 12.29 -8.18
N LEU A 343 -18.68 11.49 -8.50
CA LEU A 343 -19.17 10.39 -7.67
C LEU A 343 -18.96 9.11 -8.47
N PHE A 344 -18.03 8.28 -8.01
CA PHE A 344 -17.81 6.95 -8.58
C PHE A 344 -18.34 5.92 -7.59
N THR A 345 -19.30 5.09 -8.03
CA THR A 345 -19.85 3.98 -7.25
C THR A 345 -19.62 2.68 -8.02
N ARG A 346 -19.04 1.67 -7.37
CA ARG A 346 -18.88 0.31 -7.89
C ARG A 346 -19.37 -0.68 -6.84
N GLY A 347 -20.55 -1.27 -7.08
CA GLY A 347 -21.29 -2.00 -6.06
C GLY A 347 -21.48 -1.14 -4.80
N GLU A 348 -21.10 -1.65 -3.64
CA GLU A 348 -21.14 -0.95 -2.35
C GLU A 348 -19.78 -0.30 -2.01
N THR A 349 -19.04 0.16 -3.01
CA THR A 349 -17.81 0.96 -2.84
C THR A 349 -17.99 2.28 -3.56
N GLN A 350 -17.96 3.38 -2.81
CA GLN A 350 -18.28 4.71 -3.32
C GLN A 350 -17.26 5.75 -2.87
N ALA A 351 -16.84 6.58 -3.81
CA ALA A 351 -15.94 7.69 -3.57
C ALA A 351 -16.51 8.98 -4.17
N ILE A 352 -16.58 10.02 -3.36
CA ILE A 352 -16.70 11.41 -3.82
C ILE A 352 -15.28 11.93 -3.99
N VAL A 353 -14.92 12.33 -5.20
CA VAL A 353 -13.59 12.89 -5.48
C VAL A 353 -13.74 14.34 -5.92
N THR A 354 -12.90 15.20 -5.36
CA THR A 354 -12.89 16.64 -5.63
C THR A 354 -11.52 17.11 -6.08
N ILE A 355 -11.50 18.00 -7.06
CA ILE A 355 -10.31 18.70 -7.55
C ILE A 355 -10.37 20.16 -7.13
N THR A 356 -9.24 20.63 -6.62
CA THR A 356 -8.96 22.05 -6.39
C THR A 356 -7.70 22.43 -7.15
N LEU A 357 -7.78 23.52 -7.89
CA LEU A 357 -6.68 24.10 -8.66
C LEU A 357 -6.17 25.33 -7.90
N GLY A 358 -4.87 25.40 -7.70
CA GLY A 358 -4.17 26.51 -7.06
C GLY A 358 -3.06 27.06 -7.93
N THR A 359 -2.47 28.18 -7.52
CA THR A 359 -1.31 28.76 -8.21
C THR A 359 -0.05 27.96 -7.88
N ALA A 360 1.07 28.28 -8.53
CA ALA A 360 2.37 27.68 -8.20
C ALA A 360 2.79 27.90 -6.73
N ARG A 361 2.23 28.91 -6.04
CA ARG A 361 2.51 29.18 -4.62
C ARG A 361 1.89 28.14 -3.70
N ASP A 362 0.74 27.58 -4.07
CA ASP A 362 -0.02 26.59 -3.29
C ASP A 362 0.64 25.20 -3.23
N GLY A 363 1.70 24.96 -4.01
CA GLY A 363 2.43 23.70 -3.94
C GLY A 363 3.01 23.47 -2.55
N GLN A 364 3.00 22.22 -2.10
CA GLN A 364 3.45 21.84 -0.77
C GLN A 364 4.97 21.83 -0.70
N VAL A 365 5.54 22.60 0.23
CA VAL A 365 6.97 22.54 0.54
C VAL A 365 7.23 21.34 1.45
N ILE A 366 8.07 20.43 1.00
CA ILE A 366 8.53 19.26 1.75
C ILE A 366 9.95 19.51 2.20
N ASP A 367 10.14 19.61 3.52
CA ASP A 367 11.46 19.62 4.15
C ASP A 367 11.88 18.17 4.40
N ALA A 368 12.50 17.53 3.41
CA ALA A 368 13.01 16.16 3.53
C ALA A 368 14.49 16.17 3.94
N VAL A 369 15.02 15.04 4.44
CA VAL A 369 16.44 14.96 4.82
C VAL A 369 17.38 15.21 3.64
N SER A 370 17.03 14.73 2.45
CA SER A 370 17.81 14.91 1.21
C SER A 370 17.81 16.34 0.64
N GLY A 371 16.88 17.19 1.06
CA GLY A 371 16.71 18.52 0.50
C GLY A 371 15.28 19.02 0.63
N GLU A 372 15.10 20.34 0.58
CA GLU A 372 13.77 20.92 0.43
C GLU A 372 13.33 20.83 -1.03
N TYR A 373 12.09 20.40 -1.27
CA TYR A 373 11.49 20.40 -2.60
C TYR A 373 10.00 20.76 -2.53
N LYS A 374 9.42 21.06 -3.68
CA LYS A 374 8.03 21.48 -3.78
C LYS A 374 7.21 20.49 -4.61
N GLU A 375 6.07 20.07 -4.07
CA GLU A 375 5.14 19.17 -4.75
C GLU A 375 3.88 19.92 -5.18
N ASN A 376 3.59 19.88 -6.49
CA ASN A 376 2.43 20.57 -7.07
C ASN A 376 1.24 19.62 -7.33
N PHE A 377 1.42 18.33 -7.10
CA PHE A 377 0.34 17.35 -7.20
C PHE A 377 0.08 16.70 -5.85
N LEU A 378 -0.98 17.13 -5.20
CA LEU A 378 -1.36 16.73 -3.85
C LEU A 378 -2.52 15.75 -3.94
N PHE A 379 -2.43 14.62 -3.25
CA PHE A 379 -3.48 13.62 -3.26
C PHE A 379 -3.80 13.19 -1.82
N HIS A 380 -5.02 13.48 -1.38
CA HIS A 380 -5.49 13.11 -0.06
C HIS A 380 -6.62 12.09 -0.16
N TYR A 381 -6.59 11.12 0.75
CA TYR A 381 -7.56 10.05 0.84
C TYR A 381 -8.07 9.97 2.26
N ASN A 382 -9.39 10.00 2.43
CA ASN A 382 -10.06 9.98 3.72
C ASN A 382 -11.00 8.78 3.80
N PHE A 383 -10.92 8.05 4.91
CA PHE A 383 -11.71 6.83 5.15
C PHE A 383 -12.51 6.97 6.45
N PRO A 384 -13.61 7.74 6.43
CA PRO A 384 -14.42 7.98 7.62
C PRO A 384 -15.14 6.68 8.07
N PRO A 385 -15.39 6.51 9.38
CA PRO A 385 -15.89 5.26 9.94
C PRO A 385 -17.31 4.91 9.47
N TYR A 386 -18.12 5.92 9.11
CA TYR A 386 -19.45 5.69 8.56
C TYR A 386 -19.43 4.92 7.22
N SER A 387 -18.32 4.96 6.47
CA SER A 387 -18.19 4.26 5.17
C SER A 387 -18.23 2.74 5.29
N VAL A 388 -17.99 2.22 6.49
CA VAL A 388 -18.10 0.80 6.85
C VAL A 388 -19.20 0.52 7.87
N GLY A 389 -20.02 1.53 8.19
CA GLY A 389 -21.11 1.41 9.17
C GLY A 389 -20.64 1.36 10.63
N GLU A 390 -19.45 1.88 10.94
CA GLU A 390 -18.88 1.88 12.29
C GLU A 390 -18.82 3.29 12.90
N THR A 391 -18.63 3.37 14.21
CA THR A 391 -18.29 4.62 14.92
C THR A 391 -16.80 4.64 15.24
N GLY A 392 -16.14 5.80 15.13
CA GLY A 392 -14.73 5.93 15.44
C GLY A 392 -14.30 7.37 15.73
N ARG A 393 -13.13 7.53 16.36
CA ARG A 393 -12.54 8.85 16.61
C ARG A 393 -12.07 9.47 15.30
N MET A 394 -12.52 10.69 14.99
CA MET A 394 -12.08 11.48 13.85
C MET A 394 -10.84 12.30 14.24
N MET A 395 -9.67 11.71 14.03
CA MET A 395 -8.36 12.36 14.24
C MET A 395 -7.69 12.62 12.89
N GLY A 396 -6.39 12.91 12.87
CA GLY A 396 -5.64 12.99 11.61
C GLY A 396 -5.58 11.64 10.86
N PRO A 397 -5.17 11.65 9.57
CA PRO A 397 -5.13 10.45 8.73
C PRO A 397 -4.28 9.33 9.33
N LYS A 398 -4.81 8.10 9.28
CA LYS A 398 -4.15 6.87 9.71
C LYS A 398 -3.13 6.41 8.65
N ARG A 399 -2.24 5.50 9.05
CA ARG A 399 -1.25 4.86 8.16
C ARG A 399 -1.91 4.29 6.89
N ARG A 400 -3.06 3.62 7.01
CA ARG A 400 -3.78 3.01 5.87
C ARG A 400 -4.30 4.07 4.90
N GLU A 401 -4.84 5.18 5.40
CA GLU A 401 -5.36 6.26 4.57
C GLU A 401 -4.25 6.91 3.74
N ILE A 402 -3.10 7.18 4.36
CA ILE A 402 -1.90 7.68 3.69
C ILE A 402 -1.42 6.68 2.62
N GLY A 403 -1.35 5.39 2.95
CA GLY A 403 -0.94 4.35 2.01
C GLY A 403 -1.89 4.21 0.80
N HIS A 404 -3.20 4.25 1.03
CA HIS A 404 -4.21 4.21 -0.05
C HIS A 404 -4.16 5.48 -0.90
N GLY A 405 -3.98 6.65 -0.30
CA GLY A 405 -3.80 7.91 -1.00
C GLY A 405 -2.56 7.89 -1.90
N ARG A 406 -1.42 7.37 -1.40
CA ARG A 406 -0.22 7.22 -2.22
C ARG A 406 -0.42 6.26 -3.38
N LEU A 407 -1.07 5.11 -3.16
CA LEU A 407 -1.39 4.17 -4.24
C LEU A 407 -2.27 4.82 -5.31
N ALA A 408 -3.32 5.54 -4.90
CA ALA A 408 -4.21 6.21 -5.84
C ALA A 408 -3.50 7.34 -6.62
N LYS A 409 -2.62 8.09 -5.94
CA LYS A 409 -1.75 9.11 -6.55
C LYS A 409 -0.86 8.51 -7.62
N ARG A 410 -0.16 7.40 -7.32
CA ARG A 410 0.66 6.66 -8.30
C ARG A 410 -0.17 6.19 -9.49
N GLY A 411 -1.40 5.72 -9.22
CA GLY A 411 -2.34 5.30 -10.26
C GLY A 411 -2.65 6.38 -11.29
N VAL A 412 -2.69 7.66 -10.91
CA VAL A 412 -3.02 8.75 -11.85
C VAL A 412 -1.79 9.54 -12.32
N LEU A 413 -0.62 9.41 -11.68
CA LEU A 413 0.53 10.28 -11.94
C LEU A 413 1.02 10.20 -13.40
N ALA A 414 1.01 9.00 -13.99
CA ALA A 414 1.47 8.76 -15.36
C ALA A 414 0.71 9.55 -16.44
N VAL A 415 -0.57 9.89 -16.17
CA VAL A 415 -1.42 10.63 -17.09
C VAL A 415 -1.51 12.13 -16.80
N MET A 416 -0.86 12.60 -15.73
CA MET A 416 -0.88 14.02 -15.39
C MET A 416 -0.13 14.85 -16.44
N PRO A 417 -0.60 16.07 -16.75
CA PRO A 417 0.16 17.01 -17.56
C PRO A 417 1.42 17.47 -16.81
N SER A 418 2.42 17.93 -17.54
CA SER A 418 3.55 18.63 -16.94
C SER A 418 3.11 19.99 -16.39
N LEU A 419 3.88 20.53 -15.44
CA LEU A 419 3.64 21.88 -14.92
C LEU A 419 3.78 22.96 -16.02
N GLU A 420 4.56 22.71 -17.06
CA GLU A 420 4.68 23.61 -18.21
C GLU A 420 3.40 23.61 -19.07
N ALA A 421 2.78 22.44 -19.27
CA ALA A 421 1.56 22.30 -20.05
C ALA A 421 0.31 22.76 -19.28
N PHE A 422 0.31 22.58 -17.96
CA PHE A 422 -0.79 22.96 -17.09
C PHE A 422 -0.23 23.54 -15.78
N PRO A 423 0.00 24.88 -15.70
CA PRO A 423 0.76 25.52 -14.63
C PRO A 423 -0.01 25.70 -13.31
N TYR A 424 -0.76 24.68 -12.92
CA TYR A 424 -1.57 24.65 -11.71
C TYR A 424 -1.00 23.69 -10.68
N THR A 425 -1.07 24.09 -9.41
CA THR A 425 -1.05 23.13 -8.32
C THR A 425 -2.39 22.41 -8.31
N ILE A 426 -2.38 21.09 -8.29
CA ILE A 426 -3.59 20.27 -8.31
C ILE A 426 -3.69 19.53 -6.98
N ARG A 427 -4.79 19.76 -6.26
CA ARG A 427 -5.14 19.01 -5.06
C ARG A 427 -6.34 18.12 -5.33
N VAL A 428 -6.13 16.83 -5.19
CA VAL A 428 -7.17 15.79 -5.21
C VAL A 428 -7.53 15.44 -3.77
N VAL A 429 -8.82 15.32 -3.50
CA VAL A 429 -9.34 14.70 -2.26
C VAL A 429 -10.35 13.64 -2.63
N SER A 430 -10.12 12.42 -2.16
CA SER A 430 -11.09 11.33 -2.22
C SER A 430 -11.71 11.10 -0.85
N GLU A 431 -13.00 11.32 -0.74
CA GLU A 431 -13.84 11.00 0.43
C GLU A 431 -14.55 9.68 0.17
N ILE A 432 -14.22 8.65 0.93
CA ILE A 432 -14.91 7.36 0.81
C ILE A 432 -16.21 7.40 1.59
N THR A 433 -17.32 7.18 0.88
CA THR A 433 -18.67 7.24 1.46
C THR A 433 -19.25 5.85 1.72
N GLU A 434 -18.83 4.84 0.96
CA GLU A 434 -19.16 3.42 1.16
C GLU A 434 -17.95 2.55 0.84
N SER A 435 -17.73 1.47 1.58
CA SER A 435 -16.60 0.56 1.33
C SER A 435 -16.92 -0.90 1.63
N ASN A 436 -17.25 -1.65 0.57
CA ASN A 436 -17.25 -3.12 0.57
C ASN A 436 -16.30 -3.70 -0.49
N GLY A 437 -15.10 -3.16 -0.58
CA GLY A 437 -14.08 -3.57 -1.55
C GLY A 437 -13.00 -2.50 -1.64
N SER A 438 -12.21 -2.54 -2.71
CA SER A 438 -11.09 -1.60 -2.86
C SER A 438 -11.55 -0.17 -3.17
N SER A 439 -11.70 0.61 -2.10
CA SER A 439 -11.95 2.04 -2.13
C SER A 439 -10.76 2.85 -2.68
N SER A 440 -9.52 2.35 -2.57
CA SER A 440 -8.35 2.95 -3.23
C SER A 440 -8.46 2.94 -4.76
N MET A 441 -9.00 1.88 -5.35
CA MET A 441 -9.24 1.82 -6.79
C MET A 441 -10.45 2.66 -7.21
N ALA A 442 -11.49 2.77 -6.37
CA ALA A 442 -12.57 3.73 -6.58
C ALA A 442 -12.05 5.17 -6.58
N SER A 443 -11.07 5.51 -5.72
CA SER A 443 -10.41 6.81 -5.74
C SER A 443 -9.64 7.08 -7.03
N VAL A 444 -8.96 6.09 -7.62
CA VAL A 444 -8.30 6.25 -8.92
C VAL A 444 -9.33 6.59 -10.00
N CYS A 445 -10.39 5.80 -10.12
CA CYS A 445 -11.45 6.02 -11.11
C CYS A 445 -12.13 7.38 -10.91
N GLY A 446 -12.53 7.70 -9.68
CA GLY A 446 -13.13 8.98 -9.34
C GLY A 446 -12.21 10.17 -9.59
N SER A 447 -10.90 10.03 -9.33
CA SER A 447 -9.91 11.07 -9.61
C SER A 447 -9.75 11.31 -11.09
N SER A 448 -9.68 10.24 -11.90
CA SER A 448 -9.62 10.38 -13.35
C SER A 448 -10.81 11.20 -13.88
N LEU A 449 -12.03 10.91 -13.41
CA LEU A 449 -13.23 11.64 -13.79
C LEU A 449 -13.23 13.09 -13.28
N ALA A 450 -12.85 13.30 -12.02
CA ALA A 450 -12.88 14.63 -11.40
C ALA A 450 -11.79 15.55 -11.99
N LEU A 451 -10.62 15.02 -12.37
CA LEU A 451 -9.56 15.74 -13.08
C LEU A 451 -10.06 16.20 -14.46
N MET A 452 -10.69 15.31 -15.22
CA MET A 452 -11.29 15.65 -16.51
C MET A 452 -12.45 16.66 -16.34
N ASP A 453 -13.29 16.50 -15.31
CA ASP A 453 -14.37 17.45 -14.97
C ASP A 453 -13.83 18.83 -14.60
N ALA A 454 -12.65 18.91 -14.00
CA ALA A 454 -11.95 20.16 -13.69
C ALA A 454 -11.27 20.82 -14.91
N GLY A 455 -11.32 20.18 -16.09
CA GLY A 455 -10.61 20.63 -17.29
C GLY A 455 -9.09 20.43 -17.24
N VAL A 456 -8.60 19.53 -16.37
CA VAL A 456 -7.18 19.15 -16.36
C VAL A 456 -6.90 18.33 -17.62
N PRO A 457 -5.91 18.69 -18.46
CA PRO A 457 -5.59 18.01 -19.69
C PRO A 457 -4.80 16.72 -19.42
N VAL A 458 -5.45 15.74 -18.79
CA VAL A 458 -4.88 14.40 -18.59
C VAL A 458 -4.70 13.67 -19.92
N LYS A 459 -3.62 12.90 -20.06
CA LYS A 459 -3.28 12.18 -21.31
C LYS A 459 -4.35 11.16 -21.72
N SER A 460 -4.91 10.46 -20.74
CA SER A 460 -5.93 9.42 -20.92
C SER A 460 -6.69 9.20 -19.61
N PRO A 461 -7.97 8.75 -19.65
CA PRO A 461 -8.65 8.23 -18.48
C PRO A 461 -7.90 7.03 -17.89
N VAL A 462 -7.95 6.90 -16.56
CA VAL A 462 -7.33 5.81 -15.78
C VAL A 462 -8.38 5.14 -14.92
N ALA A 463 -8.41 3.80 -14.94
CA ALA A 463 -9.22 3.01 -14.04
C ALA A 463 -8.34 2.12 -13.15
N GLY A 464 -8.90 1.75 -12.00
CA GLY A 464 -8.31 0.80 -11.08
C GLY A 464 -9.23 -0.39 -10.80
N ILE A 465 -8.66 -1.58 -10.66
CA ILE A 465 -9.36 -2.79 -10.23
C ILE A 465 -8.60 -3.47 -9.08
N ALA A 466 -9.35 -4.04 -8.14
CA ALA A 466 -8.79 -4.91 -7.14
C ALA A 466 -9.15 -6.35 -7.44
N MET A 467 -8.18 -7.21 -7.23
CA MET A 467 -8.18 -8.60 -7.64
C MET A 467 -7.78 -9.44 -6.44
N GLY A 468 -8.32 -10.65 -6.37
CA GLY A 468 -7.97 -11.61 -5.33
C GLY A 468 -7.63 -12.96 -5.93
N LEU A 469 -7.02 -13.79 -5.11
CA LEU A 469 -6.74 -15.18 -5.44
C LEU A 469 -6.96 -16.07 -4.23
N VAL A 470 -7.61 -17.20 -4.46
CA VAL A 470 -7.79 -18.27 -3.47
C VAL A 470 -7.14 -19.52 -4.03
N LYS A 471 -6.29 -20.17 -3.24
CA LYS A 471 -5.50 -21.35 -3.61
C LYS A 471 -5.51 -22.39 -2.50
N GLU A 472 -5.78 -23.64 -2.86
CA GLU A 472 -5.75 -24.80 -1.97
C GLU A 472 -5.07 -25.97 -2.71
N GLY A 473 -3.85 -26.31 -2.29
CA GLY A 473 -3.00 -27.23 -3.06
C GLY A 473 -2.80 -26.71 -4.49
N GLU A 474 -3.09 -27.54 -5.50
CA GLU A 474 -3.02 -27.16 -6.92
C GLU A 474 -4.25 -26.40 -7.43
N ARG A 475 -5.35 -26.37 -6.67
CA ARG A 475 -6.58 -25.69 -7.09
C ARG A 475 -6.47 -24.21 -6.79
N PHE A 476 -6.77 -23.35 -7.77
CA PHE A 476 -6.87 -21.91 -7.53
C PHE A 476 -8.00 -21.27 -8.34
N VAL A 477 -8.37 -20.05 -7.94
CA VAL A 477 -9.28 -19.15 -8.66
C VAL A 477 -8.78 -17.71 -8.53
N VAL A 478 -8.96 -16.93 -9.60
CA VAL A 478 -8.70 -15.47 -9.61
C VAL A 478 -10.05 -14.74 -9.56
N LEU A 479 -10.18 -13.79 -8.66
CA LEU A 479 -11.40 -13.02 -8.42
C LEU A 479 -11.23 -11.58 -8.91
N SER A 480 -12.11 -11.13 -9.80
CA SER A 480 -12.20 -9.73 -10.25
C SER A 480 -13.05 -8.89 -9.31
N ASP A 481 -12.60 -7.67 -8.99
CA ASP A 481 -13.35 -6.72 -8.16
C ASP A 481 -13.82 -7.34 -6.84
N ILE A 482 -12.82 -7.68 -6.00
CA ILE A 482 -13.02 -8.36 -4.72
C ILE A 482 -13.83 -7.54 -3.72
N LEU A 483 -14.62 -8.25 -2.93
CA LEU A 483 -15.34 -7.75 -1.76
C LEU A 483 -14.40 -7.67 -0.55
N GLY A 484 -14.82 -6.96 0.50
CA GLY A 484 -14.08 -6.92 1.77
C GLY A 484 -13.93 -8.32 2.39
N ASP A 485 -14.97 -9.14 2.32
CA ASP A 485 -14.94 -10.52 2.84
C ASP A 485 -13.93 -11.38 2.05
N GLU A 486 -13.87 -11.21 0.73
CA GLU A 486 -12.95 -11.96 -0.14
C GLU A 486 -11.49 -11.51 0.03
N ASP A 487 -11.23 -10.23 0.37
CA ASP A 487 -9.90 -9.71 0.68
C ASP A 487 -9.34 -10.30 1.98
N HIS A 488 -10.18 -10.38 3.02
CA HIS A 488 -9.80 -10.99 4.29
C HIS A 488 -9.43 -12.46 4.10
N LEU A 489 -10.16 -13.15 3.23
CA LEU A 489 -10.13 -14.61 3.07
C LEU A 489 -9.26 -15.10 1.90
N GLY A 490 -8.81 -14.20 1.03
CA GLY A 490 -7.94 -14.50 -0.11
C GLY A 490 -6.47 -14.61 0.30
N ASP A 491 -5.73 -15.42 -0.45
CA ASP A 491 -4.30 -15.69 -0.26
C ASP A 491 -3.39 -14.66 -0.91
N MET A 492 -3.91 -13.95 -1.91
CA MET A 492 -3.26 -12.81 -2.51
C MET A 492 -4.32 -11.78 -2.86
N ASP A 493 -4.03 -10.54 -2.53
CA ASP A 493 -4.82 -9.38 -2.89
C ASP A 493 -3.93 -8.38 -3.65
N PHE A 494 -4.35 -8.03 -4.86
CA PHE A 494 -3.59 -7.09 -5.67
C PHE A 494 -4.48 -6.06 -6.35
N LYS A 495 -3.88 -4.92 -6.64
CA LYS A 495 -4.54 -3.73 -7.18
C LYS A 495 -3.77 -3.30 -8.40
N VAL A 496 -4.49 -3.10 -9.50
CA VAL A 496 -3.92 -2.68 -10.78
C VAL A 496 -4.65 -1.44 -11.23
N ALA A 497 -3.89 -0.37 -11.47
CA ALA A 497 -4.37 0.87 -12.07
C ALA A 497 -3.65 1.12 -13.40
N GLY A 498 -4.34 1.74 -14.35
CA GLY A 498 -3.79 2.02 -15.66
C GLY A 498 -4.81 2.54 -16.66
N THR A 499 -4.32 2.80 -17.86
CA THR A 499 -5.12 3.18 -19.03
C THR A 499 -5.45 1.93 -19.85
N ALA A 500 -6.02 2.13 -21.04
CA ALA A 500 -6.14 1.07 -22.03
C ALA A 500 -4.79 0.58 -22.58
N GLU A 501 -3.76 1.44 -22.54
CA GLU A 501 -2.45 1.20 -23.14
C GLU A 501 -1.48 0.47 -22.20
N GLY A 502 -1.60 0.71 -20.89
CA GLY A 502 -0.71 0.08 -19.91
C GLY A 502 -1.04 0.39 -18.46
N ILE A 503 -0.21 -0.15 -17.57
CA ILE A 503 -0.30 -0.05 -16.12
C ILE A 503 0.43 1.21 -15.66
N SER A 504 -0.24 1.98 -14.79
CA SER A 504 0.35 3.13 -14.10
C SER A 504 0.76 2.79 -12.66
N ALA A 505 0.07 1.85 -12.01
CA ALA A 505 0.46 1.36 -10.69
C ALA A 505 0.03 -0.09 -10.48
N LEU A 506 0.89 -0.86 -9.81
CA LEU A 506 0.62 -2.22 -9.37
C LEU A 506 1.02 -2.36 -7.90
N GLN A 507 0.10 -2.86 -7.07
CA GLN A 507 0.36 -3.22 -5.69
C GLN A 507 -0.11 -4.66 -5.44
N MET A 508 0.73 -5.50 -4.86
CA MET A 508 0.41 -6.89 -4.54
C MET A 508 0.77 -7.17 -3.09
N ASP A 509 -0.10 -7.87 -2.37
CA ASP A 509 0.15 -8.48 -1.06
C ASP A 509 -0.14 -9.98 -1.18
N ILE A 510 0.83 -10.81 -0.83
CA ILE A 510 0.76 -12.27 -0.92
C ILE A 510 0.95 -12.83 0.48
N LYS A 511 -0.02 -13.62 0.94
CA LYS A 511 -0.09 -14.19 2.29
C LYS A 511 0.42 -15.63 2.35
N ILE A 512 0.56 -16.31 1.21
CA ILE A 512 0.98 -17.72 1.11
C ILE A 512 2.20 -17.89 0.21
N GLU A 513 2.89 -19.02 0.34
CA GLU A 513 3.87 -19.45 -0.64
C GLU A 513 3.22 -20.17 -1.84
N GLY A 514 3.98 -20.31 -2.94
CA GLY A 514 3.56 -21.15 -4.08
C GLY A 514 2.65 -20.46 -5.10
N ILE A 515 2.65 -19.13 -5.15
CA ILE A 515 2.09 -18.38 -6.29
C ILE A 515 3.15 -18.33 -7.39
N THR A 516 2.87 -18.99 -8.51
CA THR A 516 3.80 -19.08 -9.64
C THR A 516 3.68 -17.88 -10.58
N GLU A 517 4.68 -17.67 -11.42
CA GLU A 517 4.66 -16.65 -12.48
C GLU A 517 3.44 -16.82 -13.42
N GLU A 518 3.09 -18.06 -13.74
CA GLU A 518 1.93 -18.37 -14.58
C GLU A 518 0.61 -17.93 -13.93
N ILE A 519 0.46 -18.17 -12.62
CA ILE A 519 -0.71 -17.70 -11.86
C ILE A 519 -0.78 -16.17 -11.88
N MET A 520 0.35 -15.48 -11.66
CA MET A 520 0.40 -14.01 -11.70
C MET A 520 0.05 -13.48 -13.10
N LYS A 521 0.52 -14.14 -14.16
CA LYS A 521 0.21 -13.77 -15.54
C LYS A 521 -1.28 -13.85 -15.84
N GLN A 522 -1.92 -14.96 -15.48
CA GLN A 522 -3.38 -15.12 -15.63
C GLN A 522 -4.13 -14.05 -14.83
N ALA A 523 -3.68 -13.78 -13.60
CA ALA A 523 -4.28 -12.78 -12.74
C ALA A 523 -4.19 -11.36 -13.34
N LEU A 524 -3.03 -10.97 -13.91
CA LEU A 524 -2.85 -9.69 -14.58
C LEU A 524 -3.68 -9.57 -15.87
N GLN A 525 -3.83 -10.66 -16.64
CA GLN A 525 -4.69 -10.67 -17.83
C GLN A 525 -6.16 -10.45 -17.47
N GLN A 526 -6.66 -11.13 -16.43
CA GLN A 526 -8.01 -10.92 -15.93
C GLN A 526 -8.19 -9.50 -15.37
N ALA A 527 -7.17 -8.97 -14.68
CA ALA A 527 -7.17 -7.59 -14.20
C ALA A 527 -7.24 -6.57 -15.34
N LYS A 528 -6.52 -6.81 -16.45
CA LYS A 528 -6.59 -5.97 -17.65
C LYS A 528 -8.01 -5.95 -18.23
N ALA A 529 -8.64 -7.11 -18.39
CA ALA A 529 -10.01 -7.20 -18.89
C ALA A 529 -10.99 -6.41 -17.99
N GLY A 530 -10.90 -6.59 -16.67
CA GLY A 530 -11.72 -5.85 -15.72
C GLY A 530 -11.45 -4.34 -15.74
N ARG A 531 -10.18 -3.91 -15.84
CA ARG A 531 -9.78 -2.50 -15.98
C ARG A 531 -10.40 -1.86 -17.22
N LEU A 532 -10.33 -2.53 -18.36
CA LEU A 532 -10.92 -2.06 -19.62
C LEU A 532 -12.45 -1.95 -19.54
N HIS A 533 -13.11 -2.92 -18.90
CA HIS A 533 -14.55 -2.84 -18.64
C HIS A 533 -14.91 -1.61 -17.79
N ILE A 534 -14.17 -1.36 -16.70
CA ILE A 534 -14.39 -0.20 -15.83
C ILE A 534 -14.18 1.12 -16.60
N LEU A 535 -13.15 1.20 -17.46
CA LEU A 535 -12.94 2.37 -18.33
C LEU A 535 -14.14 2.58 -19.26
N GLY A 536 -14.70 1.50 -19.81
CA GLY A 536 -15.93 1.56 -20.62
C GLY A 536 -17.12 2.13 -19.86
N GLU A 537 -17.32 1.71 -18.61
CA GLU A 537 -18.39 2.26 -17.76
C GLU A 537 -18.14 3.73 -17.37
N MET A 538 -16.89 4.10 -17.13
CA MET A 538 -16.52 5.50 -16.85
C MET A 538 -16.80 6.44 -18.03
N ALA A 539 -16.67 5.93 -19.26
CA ALA A 539 -16.96 6.69 -20.48
C ALA A 539 -18.43 7.16 -20.56
N HIS A 540 -19.36 6.51 -19.85
CA HIS A 540 -20.75 6.99 -19.74
C HIS A 540 -20.88 8.29 -18.93
N GLY A 541 -19.92 8.59 -18.06
CA GLY A 541 -19.87 9.83 -17.29
C GLY A 541 -19.13 10.95 -18.01
N LEU A 542 -17.89 10.68 -18.44
CA LEU A 542 -17.06 11.65 -19.16
C LEU A 542 -15.96 10.92 -19.94
N THR A 543 -15.80 11.25 -21.22
CA THR A 543 -14.83 10.60 -22.12
C THR A 543 -13.54 11.38 -22.31
N ALA A 544 -13.56 12.69 -22.08
CA ALA A 544 -12.43 13.60 -22.26
C ALA A 544 -12.48 14.76 -21.25
N PRO A 545 -11.35 15.41 -20.94
CA PRO A 545 -11.33 16.64 -20.17
C PRO A 545 -12.30 17.69 -20.72
N ARG A 546 -12.93 18.48 -19.84
CA ARG A 546 -13.69 19.66 -20.25
C ARG A 546 -12.76 20.67 -20.91
N GLU A 547 -13.25 21.34 -21.95
CA GLU A 547 -12.49 22.38 -22.66
C GLU A 547 -12.28 23.64 -21.82
N GLU A 548 -13.23 23.95 -20.94
CA GLU A 548 -13.20 25.11 -20.07
C GLU A 548 -13.00 24.70 -18.61
N LEU A 549 -12.12 25.42 -17.91
CA LEU A 549 -12.01 25.35 -16.46
C LEU A 549 -13.25 25.96 -15.80
N SER A 550 -13.57 25.48 -14.59
CA SER A 550 -14.60 26.05 -13.72
C SER A 550 -14.46 27.57 -13.54
N ASP A 551 -15.59 28.27 -13.46
CA ASP A 551 -15.65 29.72 -13.17
C ASP A 551 -15.00 30.09 -11.82
N TYR A 552 -14.94 29.14 -10.90
CA TYR A 552 -14.34 29.32 -9.58
C TYR A 552 -12.83 29.03 -9.57
N ALA A 553 -12.29 28.44 -10.63
CA ALA A 553 -10.87 28.15 -10.72
C ALA A 553 -10.04 29.42 -10.96
N PRO A 554 -8.84 29.54 -10.36
CA PRO A 554 -7.95 30.63 -10.67
C PRO A 554 -7.60 30.64 -12.16
N ARG A 555 -7.66 31.80 -12.81
CA ARG A 555 -7.23 31.96 -14.21
C ARG A 555 -5.77 32.40 -14.23
N LEU A 556 -4.92 31.60 -14.88
CA LEU A 556 -3.51 31.93 -15.09
C LEU A 556 -3.34 32.52 -16.50
N LEU A 557 -2.69 33.69 -16.55
CA LEU A 557 -2.31 34.35 -17.80
C LEU A 557 -0.80 34.38 -17.89
N THR A 558 -0.23 33.66 -18.85
CA THR A 558 1.21 33.65 -19.09
C THR A 558 1.56 34.64 -20.21
N ILE A 559 2.36 35.65 -19.88
CA ILE A 559 2.84 36.65 -20.84
C ILE A 559 4.36 36.52 -20.92
N LYS A 560 4.89 36.28 -22.13
CA LYS A 560 6.33 36.22 -22.35
C LYS A 560 6.86 37.64 -22.62
N ILE A 561 7.82 38.08 -21.82
CA ILE A 561 8.52 39.35 -21.99
C ILE A 561 9.97 39.12 -22.43
N HIS A 562 10.58 40.13 -23.05
CA HIS A 562 12.00 40.08 -23.37
C HIS A 562 12.83 40.05 -22.06
N PRO A 563 13.87 39.20 -21.93
CA PRO A 563 14.66 39.10 -20.70
C PRO A 563 15.21 40.45 -20.19
N ASP A 564 15.61 41.34 -21.10
CA ASP A 564 16.11 42.68 -20.75
C ASP A 564 15.06 43.56 -20.04
N LYS A 565 13.76 43.28 -20.23
CA LYS A 565 12.64 44.01 -19.65
C LYS A 565 12.22 43.52 -18.27
N ILE A 566 12.79 42.42 -17.77
CA ILE A 566 12.49 41.88 -16.43
C ILE A 566 12.71 42.94 -15.34
N ARG A 567 13.80 43.72 -15.45
CA ARG A 567 14.13 44.77 -14.48
C ARG A 567 13.09 45.89 -14.45
N GLU A 568 12.47 46.21 -15.59
CA GLU A 568 11.43 47.24 -15.69
C GLU A 568 10.13 46.78 -15.04
N VAL A 569 9.76 45.50 -15.20
CA VAL A 569 8.55 44.92 -14.59
C VAL A 569 8.69 44.76 -13.07
N ILE A 570 9.84 44.27 -12.60
CA ILE A 570 10.10 44.14 -11.15
C ILE A 570 10.21 45.53 -10.50
N GLY A 571 10.89 46.46 -11.16
CA GLY A 571 11.20 47.78 -10.63
C GLY A 571 12.26 47.74 -9.51
N LYS A 572 12.65 48.92 -9.02
CA LYS A 572 13.66 49.02 -7.96
C LYS A 572 13.14 48.37 -6.67
N GLY A 573 13.81 47.30 -6.22
CA GLY A 573 13.44 46.57 -5.00
C GLY A 573 12.08 45.87 -5.04
N GLY A 574 11.54 45.58 -6.23
CA GLY A 574 10.23 44.95 -6.38
C GLY A 574 9.03 45.91 -6.28
N SER A 575 9.28 47.23 -6.24
CA SER A 575 8.22 48.23 -6.06
C SER A 575 7.17 48.22 -7.17
N THR A 576 7.58 48.06 -8.43
CA THR A 576 6.67 48.08 -9.59
C THR A 576 5.78 46.83 -9.61
N ILE A 577 6.36 45.63 -9.45
CA ILE A 577 5.58 44.39 -9.44
C ILE A 577 4.61 44.34 -8.25
N GLN A 578 5.01 44.83 -7.08
CA GLN A 578 4.10 44.95 -5.93
C GLN A 578 2.98 45.95 -6.17
N ALA A 579 3.26 47.09 -6.81
CA ALA A 579 2.24 48.07 -7.17
C ALA A 579 1.21 47.47 -8.14
N ILE A 580 1.66 46.82 -9.21
CA ILE A 580 0.77 46.16 -10.17
C ILE A 580 -0.08 45.10 -9.47
N THR A 581 0.54 44.20 -8.70
CA THR A 581 -0.16 43.15 -7.93
C THR A 581 -1.25 43.73 -7.03
N LYS A 582 -0.96 44.86 -6.37
CA LYS A 582 -1.91 45.53 -5.46
C LYS A 582 -3.05 46.22 -6.20
N GLU A 583 -2.77 46.85 -7.34
CA GLU A 583 -3.76 47.59 -8.13
C GLU A 583 -4.72 46.65 -8.87
N THR A 584 -4.21 45.56 -9.45
CA THR A 584 -5.01 44.61 -10.22
C THR A 584 -5.62 43.52 -9.36
N GLY A 585 -5.13 43.32 -8.13
CA GLY A 585 -5.47 42.18 -7.29
C GLY A 585 -4.99 40.84 -7.84
N THR A 586 -4.15 40.83 -8.88
CA THR A 586 -3.59 39.60 -9.49
C THR A 586 -2.27 39.25 -8.83
N GLN A 587 -1.99 37.95 -8.65
CA GLN A 587 -0.64 37.51 -8.34
C GLN A 587 0.21 37.45 -9.62
N ILE A 588 1.40 38.05 -9.58
CA ILE A 588 2.38 38.06 -10.66
C ILE A 588 3.67 37.45 -10.11
N ASP A 589 4.18 36.44 -10.80
CA ASP A 589 5.43 35.72 -10.48
C ASP A 589 6.42 35.79 -11.65
#